data_AF-A0A6M3LLR0-F1
#
_entry.id   AF-A0A6M3LLR0-F1
#
_cell.length_a   1.000
_cell.length_b   1.000
_cell.length_c   1.000
_cell.angle_alpha   90.00
_cell.angle_beta   90.00
_cell.angle_gamma   90.00
#
_symmetry.space_group_name_H-M   'P 1'
#
loop_
_entity.id
_entity.type
_entity.pdbx_description
1 polymer ?
#
loop_
_entity_poly.entity_id
_entity_poly.type
_entity_poly.pdbx_seq_one_letter_code
_entity_poly.pdbx_strand_id
1 'polypeptide(L)'
;MEDTTAVVTIQISPANDDKYLALKTEVEGLCRSIEGMTVDSHSAVARITEDVNLAQKTGNQIEKLRKAYKDPLVQYGKQIDAAFKPLSEPIENARQVASKKIVGYNNIQRAEQARIADENARKAREAAELQQMINEENERIRQQQKVDTETGEITGPELIAPEPEPEYVAPPPVVQKATTELGSATEKMVPKFRLVDITKVPASHLLLNERTVKAVLSGGVREIPGLEIWEEADISFRAK
;
A
#
# COMPACT_ATOMS: atom_id res chain seq x y z
N MET A 1 15.47 -10.34 33.45
CA MET A 1 15.01 -9.01 33.88
C MET A 1 13.51 -9.13 33.97
N GLU A 2 12.98 -9.12 35.19
CA GLU A 2 11.54 -9.22 35.42
C GLU A 2 10.89 -7.93 34.91
N ASP A 3 10.02 -8.11 33.92
CA ASP A 3 9.30 -7.03 33.26
C ASP A 3 8.18 -6.59 34.21
N THR A 4 8.49 -5.64 35.09
CA THR A 4 7.53 -5.06 36.03
C THR A 4 6.49 -4.30 35.22
N THR A 5 5.44 -5.00 34.81
CA THR A 5 4.35 -4.42 34.03
C THR A 5 3.61 -3.46 34.93
N ALA A 6 3.80 -2.15 34.73
CA ALA A 6 3.03 -1.14 35.43
C ALA A 6 1.57 -1.22 34.96
N VAL A 7 0.75 -1.98 35.68
CA VAL A 7 -0.69 -2.06 35.41
C VAL A 7 -1.36 -0.83 35.99
N VAL A 8 -1.58 0.18 35.15
CA VAL A 8 -2.40 1.34 35.51
C VAL A 8 -3.87 0.96 35.35
N THR A 9 -4.57 0.75 36.46
CA THR A 9 -6.02 0.47 36.45
C THR A 9 -6.79 1.77 36.64
N ILE A 10 -7.53 2.20 35.62
CA ILE A 10 -8.47 3.32 35.72
C ILE A 10 -9.88 2.72 35.83
N GLN A 11 -10.46 2.73 37.03
CA GLN A 11 -11.86 2.33 37.24
C GLN A 11 -12.79 3.52 37.01
N ILE A 12 -13.62 3.45 35.98
CA ILE A 12 -14.69 4.43 35.72
C ILE A 12 -16.00 3.65 35.68
N SER A 13 -16.89 3.90 36.65
CA SER A 13 -18.23 3.33 36.71
C SER A 13 -19.27 4.45 36.78
N PRO A 14 -19.62 5.08 35.63
CA PRO A 14 -20.59 6.17 35.62
C PRO A 14 -21.96 5.69 36.10
N ALA A 15 -22.30 4.42 35.87
CA ALA A 15 -23.58 3.83 36.27
C ALA A 15 -23.82 3.83 37.80
N ASN A 16 -22.75 3.91 38.59
CA ASN A 16 -22.83 3.93 40.05
C ASN A 16 -22.58 5.33 40.64
N ASP A 17 -22.39 6.34 39.79
CA ASP A 17 -22.17 7.72 40.25
C ASP A 17 -23.49 8.38 40.62
N ASP A 18 -23.54 9.05 41.77
CA ASP A 18 -24.74 9.71 42.27
C ASP A 18 -25.31 10.74 41.28
N LYS A 19 -24.46 11.45 40.54
CA LYS A 19 -24.90 12.44 39.54
C LYS A 19 -25.53 11.75 38.34
N TYR A 20 -24.99 10.61 37.93
CA TYR A 20 -25.58 9.81 36.86
C TYR A 20 -26.93 9.24 37.27
N LEU A 21 -27.03 8.68 38.48
CA LEU A 21 -28.28 8.11 39.00
C LEU A 21 -29.37 9.18 39.19
N ALA A 22 -29.00 10.36 39.70
CA ALA A 22 -29.90 11.50 39.80
C ALA A 22 -30.42 11.93 38.43
N LEU A 23 -29.52 12.08 37.45
CA LEU A 23 -29.87 12.49 36.10
C LEU A 23 -30.72 11.43 35.38
N LYS A 24 -30.43 10.14 35.59
CA LYS A 24 -31.25 9.03 35.08
C LYS A 24 -32.67 9.11 35.60
N THR A 25 -32.84 9.33 36.90
CA THR A 25 -34.15 9.48 37.54
C THR A 25 -34.92 10.67 36.99
N GLU A 26 -34.24 11.81 36.80
CA GLU A 26 -34.81 13.02 36.20
C GLU A 26 -35.29 12.78 34.76
N VAL A 27 -34.46 12.14 33.93
CA VAL A 27 -34.81 11.78 32.53
C VAL A 27 -36.03 10.86 32.50
N GLU A 28 -36.04 9.80 33.30
CA GLU A 28 -37.17 8.87 33.36
C GLU A 28 -38.46 9.55 33.82
N GLY A 29 -38.36 10.55 34.71
CA GLY A 29 -39.50 11.36 35.16
C GLY A 29 -40.03 12.26 34.06
N LEU A 30 -39.15 12.95 33.34
CA LEU A 30 -39.51 13.84 32.24
C LEU A 30 -40.13 13.08 31.06
N CYS A 31 -39.52 11.95 30.66
CA CYS A 31 -40.09 11.10 29.61
C CYS A 31 -41.50 10.63 29.98
N ARG A 32 -41.70 10.13 31.21
CA ARG A 32 -43.03 9.74 31.69
C ARG A 32 -44.03 10.89 31.71
N SER A 33 -43.61 12.11 32.12
CA SER A 33 -44.46 13.30 32.13
C SER A 33 -44.94 13.66 30.71
N ILE A 34 -44.00 13.70 29.76
CA ILE A 34 -44.27 14.10 28.37
C ILE A 34 -45.11 13.03 27.66
N GLU A 35 -44.77 11.75 27.80
CA GLU A 35 -45.47 10.64 27.15
C GLU A 35 -46.92 10.48 27.65
N GLY A 36 -47.17 10.83 28.92
CA GLY A 36 -48.50 10.76 29.52
C GLY A 36 -49.40 11.96 29.21
N MET A 37 -48.90 13.02 28.56
CA MET A 37 -49.64 14.26 28.37
C MET A 37 -50.43 14.26 27.06
N THR A 38 -51.73 14.55 27.14
CA THR A 38 -52.60 14.81 25.98
C THR A 38 -52.73 16.31 25.74
N VAL A 39 -52.59 16.75 24.49
CA VAL A 39 -52.69 18.17 24.12
C VAL A 39 -54.10 18.47 23.62
N ASP A 40 -54.97 18.87 24.55
CA ASP A 40 -56.38 19.20 24.29
C ASP A 40 -56.72 20.69 24.52
N SER A 41 -55.76 21.46 25.02
CA SER A 41 -55.97 22.82 25.49
C SER A 41 -54.71 23.67 25.31
N HIS A 42 -54.88 25.00 25.23
CA HIS A 42 -53.76 25.93 25.15
C HIS A 42 -52.84 25.86 26.38
N SER A 43 -53.40 25.58 27.56
CA SER A 43 -52.63 25.29 28.78
C SER A 43 -51.77 24.03 28.67
N ALA A 44 -52.27 22.97 28.02
CA ALA A 44 -51.49 21.75 27.79
C ALA A 44 -50.30 22.03 26.86
N VAL A 45 -50.48 22.88 25.84
CA VAL A 45 -49.38 23.32 24.95
C VAL A 45 -48.29 24.04 25.73
N ALA A 46 -48.64 24.99 26.61
CA ALA A 46 -47.66 25.72 27.42
C ALA A 46 -46.86 24.77 28.33
N ARG A 47 -47.53 23.81 28.99
CA ARG A 47 -46.90 22.84 29.88
C ARG A 47 -45.96 21.89 29.14
N ILE A 48 -46.40 21.35 28.00
CA ILE A 48 -45.54 20.46 27.19
C ILE A 48 -44.32 21.22 26.65
N THR A 49 -44.47 22.51 26.34
CA THR A 49 -43.35 23.36 25.89
C THR A 49 -42.33 23.55 27.02
N GLU A 50 -42.77 23.72 28.26
CA GLU A 50 -41.89 23.80 29.42
C GLU A 50 -41.15 22.47 29.67
N ASP A 51 -41.86 21.34 29.66
CA ASP A 51 -41.28 20.01 29.84
C ASP A 51 -40.25 19.68 28.75
N VAL A 52 -40.50 20.05 27.49
CA VAL A 52 -39.55 19.88 26.37
C VAL A 52 -38.30 20.74 26.56
N ASN A 53 -38.44 21.99 27.00
CA ASN A 53 -37.30 22.85 27.30
C ASN A 53 -36.47 22.29 28.47
N LEU A 54 -37.13 21.72 29.47
CA LEU A 54 -36.47 21.06 30.59
C LEU A 54 -35.72 19.81 30.10
N ALA A 55 -36.35 18.95 29.29
CA ALA A 55 -35.70 17.80 28.67
C ALA A 55 -34.47 18.19 27.83
N GLN A 56 -34.52 19.30 27.09
CA GLN A 56 -33.36 19.82 26.37
C GLN A 56 -32.22 20.24 27.31
N LYS A 57 -32.53 20.89 28.43
CA LYS A 57 -31.53 21.24 29.46
C LYS A 57 -30.91 19.99 30.08
N THR A 58 -31.73 19.01 30.45
CA THR A 58 -31.28 17.71 31.00
C THR A 58 -30.40 16.97 29.99
N GLY A 59 -30.77 16.98 28.70
CA GLY A 59 -29.94 16.43 27.62
C GLY A 59 -28.54 17.06 27.52
N ASN A 60 -28.45 18.39 27.69
CA ASN A 60 -27.16 19.08 27.74
C ASN A 60 -26.33 18.71 28.99
N GLN A 61 -26.98 18.44 30.13
CA GLN A 61 -26.29 17.97 31.33
C GLN A 61 -25.74 16.55 31.16
N ILE A 62 -26.48 15.66 30.49
CA ILE A 62 -26.00 14.30 30.16
C ILE A 62 -24.70 14.40 29.36
N GLU A 63 -24.69 15.24 28.33
CA GLU A 63 -23.51 15.41 27.47
C GLU A 63 -22.32 15.99 28.24
N LYS A 64 -22.55 16.95 29.14
CA LYS A 64 -21.50 17.49 30.03
C LYS A 64 -20.93 16.42 30.95
N LEU A 65 -21.77 15.60 31.58
CA LEU A 65 -21.34 14.53 32.47
C LEU A 65 -20.55 13.47 31.70
N ARG A 66 -21.03 13.09 30.49
CA ARG A 66 -20.32 12.17 29.59
C ARG A 66 -18.92 12.68 29.26
N LYS A 67 -18.79 13.96 28.90
CA LYS A 67 -17.50 14.60 28.63
C LYS A 67 -16.59 14.62 29.84
N ALA A 68 -17.13 14.90 31.04
CA ALA A 68 -16.34 14.89 32.27
C ALA A 68 -15.63 13.56 32.54
N TYR A 69 -16.27 12.42 32.22
CA TYR A 69 -15.62 11.10 32.30
C TYR A 69 -14.70 10.79 31.13
N LYS A 70 -15.11 11.15 29.91
CA LYS A 70 -14.39 10.77 28.68
C LYS A 70 -13.14 11.61 28.43
N ASP A 71 -13.21 12.91 28.69
CA ASP A 71 -12.14 13.84 28.32
C ASP A 71 -10.81 13.51 29.01
N PRO A 72 -10.75 13.19 30.32
CA PRO A 72 -9.50 12.75 30.95
C PRO A 72 -8.89 11.54 30.26
N LEU A 73 -9.68 10.53 29.90
CA LEU A 73 -9.19 9.33 29.19
C LEU A 73 -8.59 9.68 27.82
N VAL A 74 -9.26 10.57 27.08
CA VAL A 74 -8.76 11.04 25.78
C VAL A 74 -7.44 11.81 25.96
N GLN A 75 -7.34 12.65 27.00
CA GLN A 75 -6.10 13.38 27.28
C GLN A 75 -4.97 12.44 27.70
N TYR A 76 -5.24 11.43 28.53
CA TYR A 76 -4.24 10.41 28.87
C TYR A 76 -3.75 9.65 27.64
N GLY A 77 -4.66 9.24 26.75
CA GLY A 77 -4.27 8.61 25.47
C GLY A 77 -3.34 9.51 24.66
N LYS A 78 -3.66 10.80 24.51
CA LYS A 78 -2.80 11.76 23.81
C LYS A 78 -1.43 11.94 24.47
N GLN A 79 -1.37 11.94 25.80
CA GLN A 79 -0.11 12.05 26.53
C GLN A 79 0.77 10.83 26.32
N ILE A 80 0.18 9.63 26.34
CA ILE A 80 0.88 8.38 26.03
C ILE A 80 1.42 8.45 24.59
N ASP A 81 0.57 8.76 23.61
CA ASP A 81 1.01 8.88 22.21
C ASP A 81 2.14 9.90 22.06
N ALA A 82 2.03 11.06 22.72
CA ALA A 82 3.06 12.09 22.70
C ALA A 82 4.38 11.63 23.36
N ALA A 83 4.32 10.82 24.41
CA ALA A 83 5.50 10.29 25.09
C ALA A 83 6.23 9.24 24.24
N PHE A 84 5.48 8.40 23.50
CA PHE A 84 6.06 7.36 22.64
C PHE A 84 6.42 7.86 21.24
N LYS A 85 5.87 8.99 20.80
CA LYS A 85 6.14 9.57 19.48
C LYS A 85 7.64 9.77 19.22
N PRO A 86 8.44 10.40 20.12
CA PRO A 86 9.89 10.56 19.93
C PRO A 86 10.67 9.24 19.82
N LEU A 87 10.12 8.13 20.33
CA LEU A 87 10.74 6.80 20.20
C LEU A 87 10.39 6.15 18.85
N SER A 88 9.13 6.27 18.43
CA SER A 88 8.62 5.67 17.20
C SER A 88 9.03 6.41 15.92
N GLU A 89 9.06 7.74 15.95
CA GLU A 89 9.27 8.58 14.76
C GLU A 89 10.66 8.41 14.12
N PRO A 90 11.79 8.39 14.87
CA PRO A 90 13.10 8.12 14.28
C PRO A 90 13.21 6.74 13.62
N ILE A 91 12.55 5.72 14.20
CA ILE A 91 12.55 4.37 13.65
C ILE A 91 11.77 4.32 12.34
N GLU A 92 10.60 4.96 12.29
CA GLU A 92 9.81 5.05 11.05
C GLU A 92 10.54 5.86 9.97
N ASN A 93 11.21 6.96 10.35
CA ASN A 93 12.06 7.72 9.45
C ASN A 93 13.22 6.87 8.91
N ALA A 94 13.92 6.12 9.78
CA ALA A 94 14.99 5.22 9.37
C ALA A 94 14.49 4.14 8.41
N ARG A 95 13.30 3.58 8.66
CA ARG A 95 12.64 2.62 7.78
C ARG A 95 12.35 3.22 6.41
N GLN A 96 11.80 4.43 6.33
CA GLN A 96 11.53 5.11 5.05
C GLN A 96 12.82 5.39 4.27
N VAL A 97 13.88 5.83 4.96
CA VAL A 97 15.20 6.02 4.34
C VAL A 97 15.75 4.70 3.81
N ALA A 98 15.63 3.60 4.57
CA ALA A 98 16.04 2.28 4.12
C ALA A 98 15.24 1.81 2.90
N SER A 99 13.91 1.97 2.88
CA SER A 99 13.08 1.67 1.71
C SER A 99 13.58 2.39 0.46
N LYS A 100 13.81 3.71 0.56
CA LYS A 100 14.29 4.53 -0.58
C LYS A 100 15.65 4.04 -1.10
N LYS A 101 16.57 3.69 -0.20
CA LYS A 101 17.90 3.17 -0.59
C LYS A 101 17.80 1.84 -1.32
N ILE A 102 16.97 0.91 -0.82
CA ILE A 102 16.77 -0.40 -1.46
C ILE A 102 16.12 -0.24 -2.83
N VAL A 103 15.08 0.60 -2.96
CA VAL A 103 14.47 0.90 -4.28
C VAL A 103 15.49 1.51 -5.23
N GLY A 104 16.30 2.47 -4.76
CA GLY A 104 17.37 3.08 -5.56
C GLY A 104 18.39 2.05 -6.05
N TYR A 105 18.84 1.15 -5.16
CA TYR A 105 19.72 0.05 -5.53
C TYR A 105 19.08 -0.89 -6.55
N ASN A 106 17.84 -1.32 -6.31
CA ASN A 106 17.12 -2.22 -7.21
C ASN A 106 16.90 -1.61 -8.61
N ASN A 107 16.64 -0.30 -8.70
CA ASN A 107 16.54 0.42 -9.96
C ASN A 107 17.88 0.40 -10.73
N ILE A 108 19.00 0.65 -10.04
CA ILE A 108 20.34 0.59 -10.65
C ILE A 108 20.64 -0.83 -11.15
N GLN A 109 20.34 -1.86 -10.33
CA GLN A 109 20.56 -3.25 -10.72
C GLN A 109 19.70 -3.64 -11.93
N ARG A 110 18.43 -3.23 -11.97
CA ARG A 110 17.55 -3.47 -13.13
C ARG A 110 18.06 -2.78 -14.40
N ALA A 111 18.56 -1.55 -14.30
CA ALA A 111 19.13 -0.82 -15.44
C ALA A 111 20.40 -1.50 -15.98
N GLU A 112 21.29 -1.93 -15.09
CA GLU A 112 22.51 -2.65 -15.51
C GLU A 112 22.19 -4.01 -16.14
N GLN A 113 21.25 -4.76 -15.55
CA GLN A 113 20.79 -6.03 -16.10
C GLN A 113 20.21 -5.87 -17.50
N ALA A 114 19.42 -4.81 -17.73
CA ALA A 114 18.86 -4.51 -19.05
C ALA A 114 19.97 -4.21 -20.07
N ARG A 115 20.98 -3.44 -19.69
CA ARG A 115 22.14 -3.12 -20.55
C ARG A 115 22.90 -4.38 -20.97
N ILE A 116 23.17 -5.28 -20.02
CA ILE A 116 23.88 -6.55 -20.30
C ILE A 116 23.01 -7.46 -21.17
N ALA A 117 21.70 -7.52 -20.91
CA ALA A 117 20.77 -8.30 -21.72
C ALA A 117 20.71 -7.81 -23.18
N ASP A 118 20.67 -6.49 -23.39
CA ASP A 118 20.67 -5.88 -24.72
C ASP A 118 21.98 -6.15 -25.48
N GLU A 119 23.13 -6.03 -24.81
CA GLU A 119 24.43 -6.35 -25.42
C GLU A 119 24.53 -7.83 -25.80
N ASN A 120 24.11 -8.72 -24.92
CA ASN A 120 24.11 -10.16 -25.19
C ASN A 120 23.11 -10.52 -26.30
N ALA A 121 21.94 -9.88 -26.35
CA ALA A 121 20.97 -10.06 -27.42
C ALA A 121 21.48 -9.54 -28.77
N ARG A 122 22.37 -8.53 -28.79
CA ARG A 122 23.05 -8.09 -30.01
C ARG A 122 24.09 -9.11 -30.46
N LYS A 123 24.97 -9.55 -29.56
CA LYS A 123 25.99 -10.58 -29.86
C LYS A 123 25.37 -11.89 -30.33
N ALA A 124 24.28 -12.33 -29.73
CA ALA A 124 23.57 -13.54 -30.13
C ALA A 124 22.96 -13.42 -31.55
N ARG A 125 22.49 -12.23 -31.94
CA ARG A 125 22.00 -11.98 -33.31
C ARG A 125 23.14 -12.00 -34.32
N GLU A 126 24.24 -11.32 -34.03
CA GLU A 126 25.44 -11.32 -34.88
C GLU A 126 26.02 -12.75 -35.04
N ALA A 127 26.09 -13.52 -33.96
CA ALA A 127 26.55 -14.92 -34.00
C ALA A 127 25.61 -15.82 -34.80
N ALA A 128 24.28 -15.64 -34.66
CA ALA A 128 23.30 -16.40 -35.43
C ALA A 128 23.37 -16.08 -36.94
N GLU A 129 23.56 -14.81 -37.30
CA GLU A 129 23.76 -14.38 -38.69
C GLU A 129 25.05 -14.97 -39.28
N LEU A 130 26.16 -14.93 -38.55
CA LEU A 130 27.42 -15.53 -38.98
C LEU A 130 27.29 -17.05 -39.14
N GLN A 131 26.61 -17.72 -38.20
CA GLN A 131 26.37 -19.16 -38.27
C GLN A 131 25.50 -19.53 -39.47
N GLN A 132 24.50 -18.71 -39.82
CA GLN A 132 23.72 -18.90 -41.05
C GLN A 132 24.61 -18.79 -42.29
N MET A 133 25.47 -17.77 -42.38
CA MET A 133 26.40 -17.62 -43.50
C MET A 133 27.39 -18.78 -43.62
N ILE A 134 27.96 -19.26 -42.51
CA ILE A 134 28.86 -20.42 -42.49
C ILE A 134 28.13 -21.68 -42.96
N ASN A 135 26.88 -21.87 -42.52
CA ASN A 135 26.07 -23.02 -42.94
C ASN A 135 25.75 -22.95 -44.45
N GLU A 136 25.34 -21.79 -44.95
CA GLU A 136 25.08 -21.56 -46.38
C GLU A 136 26.34 -21.80 -47.24
N GLU A 137 27.50 -21.33 -46.80
CA GLU A 137 28.76 -21.51 -47.52
C GLU A 137 29.20 -22.98 -47.51
N ASN A 138 29.09 -23.67 -46.37
CA ASN A 138 29.34 -25.11 -46.28
C ASN A 138 28.40 -25.92 -47.20
N GLU A 139 27.14 -25.50 -47.34
CA GLU A 139 26.22 -26.11 -48.30
C GLU A 139 26.65 -25.89 -49.75
N ARG A 140 27.13 -24.70 -50.11
CA ARG A 140 27.67 -24.42 -51.46
C ARG A 140 28.90 -25.26 -51.78
N ILE A 141 29.85 -25.37 -50.84
CA ILE A 141 31.06 -26.19 -51.01
C ILE A 141 30.67 -27.66 -51.22
N ARG A 142 29.70 -28.17 -50.44
CA ARG A 142 29.18 -29.55 -50.62
C ARG A 142 28.51 -29.75 -51.97
N GLN A 143 27.83 -28.75 -52.52
CA GLN A 143 27.23 -28.83 -53.85
C GLN A 143 28.29 -28.83 -54.96
N GLN A 144 29.33 -27.99 -54.88
CA GLN A 144 30.42 -27.97 -55.85
C GLN A 144 31.22 -29.28 -55.86
N GLN A 145 31.56 -29.82 -54.68
CA GLN A 145 32.27 -31.11 -54.58
C GLN A 145 31.50 -32.26 -55.23
N LYS A 146 30.15 -32.30 -55.11
CA LYS A 146 29.33 -33.32 -55.78
C LYS A 146 29.40 -33.24 -57.30
N VAL A 147 29.65 -32.06 -57.87
CA VAL A 147 29.80 -31.87 -59.32
C VAL A 147 31.21 -32.30 -59.78
N ASP A 148 32.25 -31.99 -59.00
CA ASP A 148 33.63 -32.33 -59.36
C ASP A 148 33.98 -33.83 -59.20
N THR A 149 33.20 -34.58 -58.41
CA THR A 149 33.40 -36.04 -58.25
C THR A 149 33.06 -36.83 -59.53
N GLU A 150 32.38 -36.24 -60.53
CA GLU A 150 32.19 -36.83 -61.86
C GLU A 150 33.40 -36.65 -62.80
N THR A 151 34.41 -35.84 -62.44
CA THR A 151 35.57 -35.52 -63.31
C THR A 151 36.94 -35.95 -62.78
N GLY A 152 37.01 -36.58 -61.60
CA GLY A 152 38.19 -37.34 -61.18
C GLY A 152 39.44 -36.51 -60.89
N GLU A 153 39.43 -35.68 -59.85
CA GLU A 153 40.65 -35.28 -59.12
C GLU A 153 40.29 -34.86 -57.69
N ILE A 154 40.95 -35.47 -56.69
CA ILE A 154 40.58 -35.32 -55.27
C ILE A 154 41.57 -34.36 -54.60
N THR A 155 41.13 -33.13 -54.37
CA THR A 155 41.69 -32.25 -53.32
C THR A 155 40.51 -31.64 -52.58
N GLY A 156 40.15 -32.23 -51.44
CA GLY A 156 39.04 -31.74 -50.62
C GLY A 156 39.45 -30.50 -49.83
N PRO A 157 38.76 -29.34 -49.97
CA PRO A 157 38.97 -28.21 -49.07
C PRO A 157 38.50 -28.54 -47.64
N GLU A 158 39.24 -28.00 -46.68
CA GLU A 158 39.05 -28.15 -45.24
C GLU A 158 37.75 -27.45 -44.82
N LEU A 159 36.86 -28.19 -44.15
CA LEU A 159 35.62 -27.63 -43.59
C LEU A 159 35.99 -26.55 -42.56
N ILE A 160 35.44 -25.34 -42.71
CA ILE A 160 35.61 -24.28 -41.72
C ILE A 160 34.81 -24.68 -40.49
N ALA A 161 35.51 -25.10 -39.43
CA ALA A 161 34.90 -25.48 -38.17
C ALA A 161 34.24 -24.25 -37.51
N PRO A 162 33.01 -24.37 -36.96
CA PRO A 162 32.41 -23.28 -36.20
C PRO A 162 33.28 -22.97 -34.99
N GLU A 163 33.70 -21.70 -34.86
CA GLU A 163 34.42 -21.20 -33.69
C GLU A 163 33.53 -21.37 -32.44
N PRO A 164 34.08 -21.75 -31.27
CA PRO A 164 33.26 -22.00 -30.08
C PRO A 164 32.42 -20.78 -29.70
N GLU A 165 31.11 -20.99 -29.56
CA GLU A 165 30.18 -19.96 -29.10
C GLU A 165 30.67 -19.38 -27.76
N PRO A 166 30.70 -18.05 -27.59
CA PRO A 166 31.10 -17.45 -26.33
C PRO A 166 30.15 -17.91 -25.22
N GLU A 167 30.72 -18.45 -24.13
CA GLU A 167 29.94 -18.87 -22.96
C GLU A 167 29.09 -17.72 -22.44
N TYR A 168 27.76 -17.85 -22.62
CA TYR A 168 26.78 -16.92 -22.07
C TYR A 168 26.73 -17.05 -20.56
N VAL A 169 27.38 -16.12 -19.85
CA VAL A 169 27.21 -15.99 -18.40
C VAL A 169 25.93 -15.20 -18.16
N ALA A 170 24.84 -15.90 -17.84
CA ALA A 170 23.59 -15.27 -17.42
C ALA A 170 23.87 -14.37 -16.21
N PRO A 171 23.50 -13.09 -16.23
CA PRO A 171 23.81 -12.22 -15.10
C PRO A 171 22.87 -12.55 -13.93
N PRO A 172 23.32 -12.39 -12.68
CA PRO A 172 22.58 -12.83 -11.50
C PRO A 172 21.19 -12.18 -11.42
N PRO A 173 20.15 -12.92 -10.99
CA PRO A 173 18.80 -12.39 -10.91
C PRO A 173 18.73 -11.25 -9.89
N VAL A 174 18.01 -10.17 -10.25
CA VAL A 174 17.70 -9.07 -9.32
C VAL A 174 16.90 -9.64 -8.14
N VAL A 175 17.45 -9.53 -6.94
CA VAL A 175 16.83 -10.07 -5.72
C VAL A 175 15.64 -9.17 -5.32
N GLN A 176 14.44 -9.51 -5.79
CA GLN A 176 13.20 -8.81 -5.43
C GLN A 176 12.77 -9.05 -3.96
N LYS A 177 13.36 -10.06 -3.32
CA LYS A 177 13.06 -10.48 -1.95
C LYS A 177 14.34 -10.82 -1.20
N ALA A 178 14.68 -10.02 -0.20
CA ALA A 178 15.73 -10.34 0.76
C ALA A 178 15.09 -11.00 1.99
N THR A 179 15.64 -12.13 2.43
CA THR A 179 15.21 -12.82 3.66
C THR A 179 16.40 -12.92 4.60
N THR A 180 16.19 -12.55 5.86
CA THR A 180 17.18 -12.61 6.93
C THR A 180 16.58 -13.37 8.11
N GLU A 181 17.38 -13.63 9.14
CA GLU A 181 16.91 -14.31 10.36
C GLU A 181 15.82 -13.51 11.10
N LEU A 182 15.88 -12.18 11.01
CA LEU A 182 14.97 -11.24 11.68
C LEU A 182 13.70 -10.94 10.88
N GLY A 183 13.66 -11.25 9.57
CA GLY A 183 12.51 -10.95 8.74
C GLY A 183 12.77 -10.99 7.25
N SER A 184 11.89 -10.36 6.47
CA SER A 184 12.03 -10.24 5.02
C SER A 184 11.72 -8.84 4.53
N ALA A 185 12.38 -8.43 3.44
CA ALA A 185 12.10 -7.23 2.68
C ALA A 185 11.69 -7.65 1.26
N THR A 186 10.52 -7.22 0.82
CA THR A 186 10.01 -7.50 -0.54
C THR A 186 9.65 -6.19 -1.21
N GLU A 187 10.18 -5.99 -2.42
CA GLU A 187 9.75 -4.89 -3.27
C GLU A 187 8.36 -5.21 -3.85
N LYS A 188 7.44 -4.26 -3.74
CA LYS A 188 6.10 -4.35 -4.31
C LYS A 188 5.78 -3.07 -5.07
N MET A 189 5.03 -3.22 -6.15
CA MET A 189 4.43 -2.10 -6.85
C MET A 189 3.19 -1.65 -6.09
N VAL A 190 3.19 -0.42 -5.61
CA VAL A 190 2.07 0.20 -4.92
C VAL A 190 1.36 1.12 -5.92
N PRO A 191 0.07 0.87 -6.22
CA PRO A 191 -0.67 1.75 -7.09
C PRO A 191 -0.89 3.08 -6.38
N LYS A 192 -0.41 4.14 -7.01
CA LYS A 192 -0.67 5.53 -6.68
C LYS A 192 -1.66 6.08 -7.69
N PHE A 193 -2.43 7.06 -7.25
CA PHE A 193 -3.35 7.74 -8.13
C PHE A 193 -3.41 9.22 -7.80
N ARG A 194 -3.66 10.02 -8.82
CA ARG A 194 -3.96 11.44 -8.69
C ARG A 194 -5.09 11.78 -9.63
N LEU A 195 -5.83 12.79 -9.25
CA LEU A 195 -6.94 13.31 -10.01
C LEU A 195 -6.36 14.24 -11.08
N VAL A 196 -6.46 13.83 -12.35
CA VAL A 196 -5.88 14.55 -13.50
C VAL A 196 -6.95 15.23 -14.31
N ASP A 197 -8.02 14.50 -14.64
CA ASP A 197 -9.14 15.13 -15.32
C ASP A 197 -10.34 15.29 -14.39
N ILE A 198 -10.26 16.41 -13.69
CA ILE A 198 -11.26 16.94 -12.81
C ILE A 198 -12.11 18.00 -13.53
N THR A 199 -12.03 18.18 -14.86
CA THR A 199 -12.50 19.37 -15.62
C THR A 199 -13.99 19.73 -15.47
N LYS A 200 -14.76 18.92 -14.74
CA LYS A 200 -16.12 19.21 -14.29
C LYS A 200 -16.24 19.82 -12.88
N VAL A 201 -15.14 20.11 -12.18
CA VAL A 201 -15.19 20.33 -10.73
C VAL A 201 -15.01 21.80 -10.35
N PRO A 202 -16.13 22.50 -10.08
CA PRO A 202 -16.22 23.56 -9.08
C PRO A 202 -17.02 23.12 -7.85
N ALA A 203 -16.80 23.67 -6.68
CA ALA A 203 -15.58 24.37 -6.22
C ALA A 203 -15.43 24.25 -4.69
N SER A 204 -16.49 23.95 -3.96
CA SER A 204 -16.41 23.86 -2.50
C SER A 204 -15.89 22.52 -1.97
N HIS A 205 -16.01 21.41 -2.72
CA HIS A 205 -16.28 20.12 -2.06
C HIS A 205 -15.68 18.86 -2.68
N LEU A 206 -14.78 18.90 -3.65
CA LEU A 206 -14.30 17.61 -4.14
C LEU A 206 -13.29 16.97 -3.16
N LEU A 207 -13.82 16.09 -2.31
CA LEU A 207 -13.06 15.14 -1.49
C LEU A 207 -13.17 13.77 -2.15
N LEU A 208 -12.11 13.39 -2.86
CA LEU A 208 -11.97 12.06 -3.42
C LEU A 208 -11.97 11.05 -2.28
N ASN A 209 -12.90 10.09 -2.32
CA ASN A 209 -12.91 9.02 -1.32
C ASN A 209 -11.79 8.03 -1.62
N GLU A 210 -10.60 8.32 -1.09
CA GLU A 210 -9.41 7.50 -1.29
C GLU A 210 -9.61 6.04 -0.92
N ARG A 211 -10.42 5.76 0.11
CA ARG A 211 -10.67 4.39 0.56
C ARG A 211 -11.36 3.59 -0.54
N THR A 212 -12.37 4.17 -1.18
CA THR A 212 -13.07 3.53 -2.30
C THR A 212 -12.18 3.36 -3.52
N VAL A 213 -11.36 4.37 -3.86
CA VAL A 213 -10.41 4.26 -4.98
C VAL A 213 -9.39 3.16 -4.71
N LYS A 214 -8.78 3.11 -3.51
CA LYS A 214 -7.84 2.05 -3.11
C LYS A 214 -8.47 0.66 -3.15
N ALA A 215 -9.73 0.52 -2.73
CA ALA A 215 -10.46 -0.74 -2.79
C ALA A 215 -10.67 -1.21 -4.24
N VAL A 216 -11.08 -0.31 -5.13
CA VAL A 216 -11.26 -0.59 -6.56
C VAL A 216 -9.94 -0.98 -7.24
N LEU A 217 -8.85 -0.26 -6.94
CA LEU A 217 -7.50 -0.58 -7.42
C LEU A 217 -7.04 -1.97 -6.93
N SER A 218 -7.33 -2.31 -5.67
CA SER A 218 -7.01 -3.63 -5.11
C SER A 218 -7.84 -4.76 -5.74
N GLY A 219 -9.04 -4.45 -6.25
CA GLY A 219 -9.89 -5.38 -6.99
C GLY A 219 -9.47 -5.61 -8.44
N GLY A 220 -8.38 -4.99 -8.90
CA GLY A 220 -7.78 -5.23 -10.21
C GLY A 220 -8.15 -4.20 -11.30
N VAL A 221 -8.96 -3.18 -10.99
CA VAL A 221 -9.24 -2.09 -11.93
C VAL A 221 -8.02 -1.19 -12.04
N ARG A 222 -7.49 -1.00 -13.26
CA ARG A 222 -6.25 -0.25 -13.50
C ARG A 222 -6.44 1.09 -14.20
N GLU A 223 -7.62 1.34 -14.75
CA GLU A 223 -7.97 2.59 -15.42
C GLU A 223 -9.28 3.12 -14.81
N ILE A 224 -9.28 4.37 -14.35
CA ILE A 224 -10.47 5.05 -13.83
C ILE A 224 -10.53 6.42 -14.53
N PRO A 225 -11.61 6.74 -15.26
CA PRO A 225 -11.74 8.04 -15.92
C PRO A 225 -11.53 9.20 -14.94
N GLY A 226 -10.70 10.17 -15.33
CA GLY A 226 -10.34 11.32 -14.49
C GLY A 226 -9.22 11.07 -13.48
N LEU A 227 -8.86 9.82 -13.21
CA LEU A 227 -7.70 9.48 -12.38
C LEU A 227 -6.54 9.00 -13.25
N GLU A 228 -5.38 9.57 -13.03
CA GLU A 228 -4.12 8.96 -13.46
C GLU A 228 -3.67 8.02 -12.37
N ILE A 229 -3.47 6.77 -12.75
CA ILE A 229 -3.01 5.69 -11.86
C ILE A 229 -1.62 5.29 -12.36
N TRP A 230 -0.65 5.25 -11.45
CA TRP A 230 0.70 4.78 -11.74
C TRP A 230 1.18 3.86 -10.63
N GLU A 231 2.20 3.07 -10.91
CA GLU A 231 2.79 2.18 -9.93
C GLU A 231 4.13 2.74 -9.45
N GLU A 232 4.29 2.81 -8.13
CA GLU A 232 5.57 3.14 -7.50
C GLU A 232 6.12 1.93 -6.76
N ALA A 233 7.42 1.68 -6.93
CA ALA A 233 8.11 0.67 -6.14
C ALA A 233 8.19 1.11 -4.67
N ASP A 234 7.79 0.23 -3.77
CA ASP A 234 7.90 0.39 -2.32
C ASP A 234 8.42 -0.90 -1.67
N ILE A 235 9.08 -0.78 -0.52
CA ILE A 235 9.62 -1.93 0.22
C ILE A 235 8.70 -2.28 1.37
N SER A 236 8.17 -3.50 1.35
CA SER A 236 7.46 -4.09 2.47
C SER A 236 8.43 -4.83 3.36
N PHE A 237 8.65 -4.33 4.57
CA PHE A 237 9.34 -5.06 5.64
C PHE A 237 8.34 -5.91 6.43
N ARG A 238 8.69 -7.18 6.67
CA ARG A 238 7.94 -8.09 7.53
C ARG A 238 8.90 -8.70 8.54
N ALA A 239 8.70 -8.35 9.81
CA ALA A 239 9.38 -9.02 10.93
C ALA A 239 8.86 -10.46 11.07
N LYS A 240 9.71 -11.33 11.59
CA LYS A 240 9.37 -12.73 11.88
C LYS A 240 8.55 -12.88 13.16
#